data_AF-G1T0Q0-F1
#
_entry.id   AF-G1T0Q0-F1
#
_cell.length_a   1.000
_cell.length_b   1.000
_cell.length_c   1.000
_cell.angle_alpha   90.00
_cell.angle_beta   90.00
_cell.angle_gamma   90.00
#
_symmetry.space_group_name_H-M   'P 1'
#
loop_
_entity.id
_entity.type
_entity.pdbx_description
1 polymer ?
#
loop_
_entity_poly.entity_id
_entity_poly.type
_entity_poly.pdbx_seq_one_letter_code
_entity_poly.pdbx_strand_id
1 'polypeptide(L)'
;METCCADGHRMATQHRDCSLPYVSESTECRMVQEQCCHSQLEELHCAAGINLASEQDSCAAPRGDNASLEAVFVKRCCHCCLLGKAAQAQGQSCEYSLMVGYQCGLVFRACCVKGQETADFVPGDVVDLRETAKVSEPEEEQEDPYLNDRCRGGGPCKQQCRDTGEEVVCSCFVGYQLMADGVSCEDVNECITGGHHCQLGESCINTVGSFRCQRDSSCGTGYELTDDNKCKDIDECESGIHNCLPDFICQNTLGSFRCRPKLQCKSGFIQDALGSCIDINECLSISAPCPVGQTCINTEGSYTCQKNVPNCGRGYHLNDEGTRCVDVDECAPPSEPCGQGHRCVNSPGSFRCECQPGYYFDGISRTCVDINECQRYPGRLCGHKCENTPGSYHCSCSTGFRLSVDRRSCEDIDECALPTGGHICSYRCVNVPGSFQCSCPPNGYRLAPNGRNCQGA
;
A
#
# COMPACT_ATOMS: atom_id res chain seq x y z
N MET A 1 14.23 -9.99 2.61
CA MET A 1 14.84 -10.31 1.31
C MET A 1 16.24 -10.89 1.48
N GLU A 2 17.19 -10.19 2.12
CA GLU A 2 18.54 -10.74 2.39
C GLU A 2 18.51 -12.03 3.23
N THR A 3 17.65 -12.10 4.25
CA THR A 3 17.42 -13.30 5.06
C THR A 3 16.85 -14.47 4.25
N CYS A 4 15.94 -14.20 3.31
CA CYS A 4 15.39 -15.18 2.38
C CYS A 4 16.49 -15.72 1.44
N CYS A 5 17.35 -14.84 0.91
CA CYS A 5 18.45 -15.26 0.05
C CYS A 5 19.47 -16.13 0.80
N ALA A 6 19.79 -15.80 2.06
CA ALA A 6 20.63 -16.62 2.92
C ALA A 6 20.04 -18.02 3.17
N ASP A 7 18.72 -18.15 3.31
CA ASP A 7 18.04 -19.45 3.38
C ASP A 7 18.18 -20.24 2.08
N GLY A 8 18.02 -19.59 0.92
CA GLY A 8 18.27 -20.22 -0.39
C GLY A 8 19.70 -20.75 -0.54
N HIS A 9 20.70 -19.99 -0.10
CA HIS A 9 22.10 -20.43 -0.11
C HIS A 9 22.36 -21.62 0.83
N ARG A 10 21.71 -21.66 2.01
CA ARG A 10 21.78 -22.82 2.90
C ARG A 10 21.15 -24.06 2.28
N MET A 11 20.04 -23.90 1.56
CA MET A 11 19.37 -24.97 0.82
C MET A 11 20.30 -25.60 -0.23
N ALA A 12 20.95 -24.75 -1.05
CA ALA A 12 21.90 -25.18 -2.09
C ALA A 12 23.11 -25.93 -1.51
N THR A 13 23.66 -25.46 -0.39
CA THR A 13 24.85 -26.06 0.22
C THR A 13 24.56 -27.36 0.98
N GLN A 14 23.39 -27.49 1.60
CA GLN A 14 23.04 -28.66 2.42
C GLN A 14 22.34 -29.77 1.63
N HIS A 15 21.42 -29.41 0.73
CA HIS A 15 20.55 -30.37 0.05
C HIS A 15 20.89 -30.57 -1.43
N ARG A 16 21.68 -29.67 -2.02
CA ARG A 16 22.01 -29.66 -3.45
C ARG A 16 20.79 -29.73 -4.39
N ASP A 17 19.64 -29.33 -3.90
CA ASP A 17 18.37 -29.36 -4.63
C ASP A 17 17.52 -28.16 -4.21
N CYS A 18 17.15 -27.34 -5.19
CA CYS A 18 16.33 -26.14 -5.00
C CYS A 18 14.82 -26.42 -5.18
N SER A 19 14.44 -27.66 -5.48
CA SER A 19 13.06 -28.12 -5.69
C SER A 19 12.33 -28.46 -4.39
N LEU A 20 13.04 -28.43 -3.26
CA LEU A 20 12.49 -28.74 -1.94
C LEU A 20 11.65 -27.57 -1.40
N PRO A 21 10.55 -27.84 -0.66
CA PRO A 21 9.65 -26.80 -0.20
C PRO A 21 10.30 -25.91 0.88
N TYR A 22 10.28 -24.59 0.65
CA TYR A 22 10.73 -23.58 1.62
C TYR A 22 9.67 -23.36 2.72
N VAL A 23 10.13 -23.11 3.95
CA VAL A 23 9.27 -22.96 5.15
C VAL A 23 8.54 -21.59 5.19
N SER A 24 8.89 -20.65 4.31
CA SER A 24 8.33 -19.29 4.29
C SER A 24 6.89 -19.23 3.75
N GLU A 25 6.00 -18.52 4.44
CA GLU A 25 4.61 -18.27 4.01
C GLU A 25 4.49 -17.13 2.97
N SER A 26 5.51 -16.28 2.81
CA SER A 26 5.53 -15.20 1.81
C SER A 26 5.96 -15.72 0.43
N THR A 27 5.15 -15.45 -0.60
CA THR A 27 5.42 -15.78 -2.00
C THR A 27 6.64 -15.06 -2.56
N GLU A 28 6.87 -13.80 -2.18
CA GLU A 28 8.02 -13.00 -2.62
C GLU A 28 9.32 -13.52 -2.03
N CYS A 29 9.30 -13.94 -0.75
CA CYS A 29 10.47 -14.55 -0.10
C CYS A 29 10.83 -15.90 -0.74
N ARG A 30 9.83 -16.69 -1.16
CA ARG A 30 10.05 -17.97 -1.87
C ARG A 30 10.72 -17.80 -3.22
N MET A 31 10.31 -16.80 -4.01
CA MET A 31 10.95 -16.50 -5.31
C MET A 31 12.42 -16.13 -5.14
N VAL A 32 12.75 -15.34 -4.11
CA VAL A 32 14.15 -14.97 -3.79
C VAL A 32 14.95 -16.17 -3.30
N GLN A 33 14.35 -17.04 -2.47
CA GLN A 33 14.97 -18.27 -1.99
C GLN A 33 15.35 -19.20 -3.15
N GLU A 34 14.42 -19.44 -4.08
CA GLU A 34 14.65 -20.25 -5.28
C GLU A 34 15.77 -19.66 -6.14
N GLN A 35 15.74 -18.36 -6.42
CA GLN A 35 16.74 -17.69 -7.25
C GLN A 35 18.14 -17.73 -6.61
N CYS A 36 18.25 -17.47 -5.31
CA CYS A 36 19.52 -17.54 -4.60
C CYS A 36 20.05 -18.97 -4.44
N CYS A 37 19.16 -19.96 -4.31
CA CYS A 37 19.54 -21.38 -4.29
C CYS A 37 20.14 -21.81 -5.65
N HIS A 38 19.47 -21.49 -6.76
CA HIS A 38 19.95 -21.82 -8.10
C HIS A 38 21.29 -21.14 -8.41
N SER A 39 21.43 -19.85 -8.07
CA SER A 39 22.70 -19.12 -8.24
C SER A 39 23.86 -19.77 -7.48
N GLN A 40 23.62 -20.26 -6.26
CA GLN A 40 24.66 -20.87 -5.43
C GLN A 40 25.06 -22.26 -5.90
N LEU A 41 24.11 -23.05 -6.41
CA LEU A 41 24.40 -24.33 -7.06
C LEU A 41 25.26 -24.13 -8.31
N GLU A 42 24.93 -23.14 -9.14
CA GLU A 42 25.73 -22.80 -10.34
C GLU A 42 27.18 -22.46 -9.97
N GLU A 43 27.41 -21.63 -8.95
CA GLU A 43 28.76 -21.31 -8.46
C GLU A 43 29.54 -22.55 -8.01
N LEU A 44 28.88 -23.46 -7.27
CA LEU A 44 29.50 -24.69 -6.77
C LEU A 44 29.93 -25.61 -7.93
N HIS A 45 29.09 -25.75 -8.96
CA HIS A 45 29.39 -26.54 -10.15
C HIS A 45 30.47 -25.88 -11.02
N CYS A 46 30.50 -24.55 -11.09
CA CYS A 46 31.52 -23.83 -11.84
C CYS A 46 32.92 -23.95 -11.23
N ALA A 47 33.03 -23.98 -9.89
CA ALA A 47 34.30 -24.29 -9.22
C ALA A 47 34.84 -25.69 -9.60
N ALA A 48 33.96 -26.70 -9.65
CA ALA A 48 34.34 -28.04 -10.12
C ALA A 48 34.78 -28.04 -11.60
N GLY A 49 34.09 -27.27 -12.46
CA GLY A 49 34.45 -27.11 -13.87
C GLY A 49 35.81 -26.45 -14.09
N ILE A 50 36.16 -25.43 -13.28
CA ILE A 50 37.47 -24.75 -13.33
C ILE A 50 38.60 -25.70 -12.92
N ASN A 51 38.38 -26.53 -11.90
CA ASN A 51 39.36 -27.52 -11.47
C ASN A 51 39.59 -28.59 -12.56
N LEU A 52 38.51 -29.05 -13.20
CA LEU A 52 38.59 -30.00 -14.32
C LEU A 52 39.42 -29.43 -15.50
N ALA A 53 39.18 -28.17 -15.86
CA ALA A 53 39.95 -27.44 -16.87
C ALA A 53 41.41 -27.18 -16.47
N SER A 54 41.75 -27.31 -15.19
CA SER A 54 43.11 -27.14 -14.68
C SER A 54 43.91 -28.44 -14.68
N GLU A 55 43.25 -29.60 -14.55
CA GLU A 55 43.90 -30.90 -14.41
C GLU A 55 44.04 -31.69 -15.72
N GLN A 56 43.13 -31.53 -16.69
CA GLN A 56 43.07 -32.42 -17.87
C GLN A 56 43.04 -31.69 -19.24
N ASP A 57 43.11 -30.35 -19.27
CA ASP A 57 42.93 -29.50 -20.49
C ASP A 57 41.74 -29.91 -21.40
N SER A 58 40.79 -30.65 -20.83
CA SER A 58 39.66 -31.27 -21.50
C SER A 58 38.47 -31.30 -20.55
N CYS A 59 37.27 -31.06 -21.09
CA CYS A 59 36.02 -31.03 -20.32
C CYS A 59 35.23 -32.34 -20.41
N ALA A 60 35.93 -33.47 -20.62
CA ALA A 60 35.35 -34.81 -20.62
C ALA A 60 35.21 -35.33 -19.19
N ALA A 61 34.00 -35.74 -18.79
CA ALA A 61 33.76 -36.26 -17.45
C ALA A 61 34.27 -37.72 -17.30
N PRO A 62 34.91 -38.08 -16.18
CA PRO A 62 35.27 -39.46 -15.90
C PRO A 62 34.04 -40.21 -15.39
N ARG A 63 33.47 -41.10 -16.22
CA ARG A 63 32.43 -42.10 -15.89
C ARG A 63 31.28 -41.60 -14.97
N GLY A 64 30.22 -41.05 -15.58
CA GLY A 64 28.92 -40.79 -14.95
C GLY A 64 27.92 -40.22 -15.96
N ASP A 65 26.63 -40.49 -15.78
CA ASP A 65 25.54 -40.18 -16.73
C ASP A 65 25.60 -38.76 -17.30
N ASN A 66 25.85 -38.65 -18.61
CA ASN A 66 26.00 -37.40 -19.39
C ASN A 66 24.74 -36.50 -19.45
N ALA A 67 23.69 -36.80 -18.68
CA ALA A 67 22.38 -36.18 -18.75
C ALA A 67 21.92 -35.49 -17.45
N SER A 68 22.72 -35.48 -16.38
CA SER A 68 22.36 -34.75 -15.15
C SER A 68 22.58 -33.24 -15.32
N LEU A 69 21.69 -32.42 -14.75
CA LEU A 69 21.78 -30.95 -14.79
C LEU A 69 23.14 -30.46 -14.25
N GLU A 70 23.64 -31.12 -13.20
CA GLU A 70 24.96 -30.91 -12.59
C GLU A 70 26.11 -31.10 -13.60
N ALA A 71 26.10 -32.19 -14.40
CA ALA A 71 27.13 -32.46 -15.40
C ALA A 71 27.17 -31.40 -16.51
N VAL A 72 26.01 -30.87 -16.90
CA VAL A 72 25.89 -29.81 -17.93
C VAL A 72 26.52 -28.51 -17.44
N PHE A 73 26.27 -28.10 -16.20
CA PHE A 73 26.83 -26.87 -15.63
C PHE A 73 28.35 -26.97 -15.44
N VAL A 74 28.86 -28.09 -14.92
CA VAL A 74 30.31 -28.34 -14.76
C VAL A 74 31.01 -28.27 -16.12
N LYS A 75 30.45 -28.92 -17.16
CA LYS A 75 31.01 -28.93 -18.51
C LYS A 75 31.03 -27.55 -19.15
N ARG A 76 29.96 -26.77 -18.98
CA ARG A 76 29.84 -25.41 -19.51
C ARG A 76 30.88 -24.48 -18.87
N CYS A 77 31.04 -24.53 -17.55
CA CYS A 77 32.03 -23.71 -16.84
C CYS A 77 33.48 -24.15 -17.11
N CYS A 78 33.74 -25.46 -17.28
CA CYS A 78 35.03 -25.94 -17.76
C CYS A 78 35.39 -25.35 -19.13
N HIS A 79 34.45 -25.34 -20.09
CA HIS A 79 34.70 -24.80 -21.42
C HIS A 79 34.96 -23.28 -21.39
N CYS A 80 34.22 -22.52 -20.57
CA CYS A 80 34.47 -21.09 -20.35
C CYS A 80 35.86 -20.82 -19.78
N CYS A 81 36.36 -21.67 -18.88
CA CYS A 81 37.71 -21.54 -18.31
C CYS A 81 38.81 -21.85 -19.35
N LEU A 82 38.64 -22.90 -20.17
CA LEU A 82 39.57 -23.21 -21.27
C LEU A 82 39.63 -22.09 -22.31
N LEU A 83 38.49 -21.49 -22.65
CA LEU A 83 38.41 -20.31 -23.51
C LEU A 83 39.23 -19.14 -22.94
N GLY A 84 39.16 -18.91 -21.61
CA GLY A 84 39.95 -17.90 -20.92
C GLY A 84 41.45 -18.15 -21.03
N LYS A 85 41.89 -19.39 -20.78
CA LYS A 85 43.30 -19.79 -20.95
C LYS A 85 43.78 -19.64 -22.40
N ALA A 86 42.96 -20.03 -23.37
CA ALA A 86 43.29 -19.93 -24.79
C ALA A 86 43.42 -18.47 -25.25
N ALA A 87 42.51 -17.60 -24.81
CA ALA A 87 42.60 -16.16 -25.07
C ALA A 87 43.91 -15.57 -24.55
N GLN A 88 44.32 -15.99 -23.35
CA GLN A 88 45.58 -15.56 -22.76
C GLN A 88 46.82 -16.08 -23.52
N ALA A 89 46.81 -17.36 -23.93
CA ALA A 89 47.89 -17.94 -24.74
C ALA A 89 48.05 -17.23 -26.10
N GLN A 90 46.97 -16.62 -26.60
CA GLN A 90 46.94 -15.84 -27.85
C GLN A 90 47.17 -14.33 -27.62
N GLY A 91 47.45 -13.90 -26.39
CA GLY A 91 47.69 -12.48 -26.05
C GLY A 91 46.46 -11.58 -26.19
N GLN A 92 45.25 -12.14 -26.13
CA GLN A 92 43.99 -11.41 -26.24
C GLN A 92 43.57 -10.80 -24.89
N SER A 93 42.75 -9.74 -24.94
CA SER A 93 42.21 -9.08 -23.74
C SER A 93 41.35 -10.03 -22.91
N CYS A 94 41.57 -10.03 -21.59
CA CYS A 94 40.72 -10.75 -20.63
C CYS A 94 39.41 -9.99 -20.28
N GLU A 95 39.03 -8.97 -21.05
CA GLU A 95 37.72 -8.32 -20.93
C GLU A 95 36.60 -9.25 -21.40
N TYR A 96 35.57 -9.40 -20.57
CA TYR A 96 34.52 -10.41 -20.71
C TYR A 96 33.28 -9.90 -21.47
N SER A 97 33.38 -8.75 -22.13
CA SER A 97 32.28 -7.94 -22.69
C SER A 97 31.48 -8.60 -23.82
N LEU A 98 31.82 -9.83 -24.23
CA LEU A 98 31.23 -10.55 -25.37
C LEU A 98 30.52 -11.87 -24.99
N MET A 99 30.41 -12.24 -23.71
CA MET A 99 29.70 -13.46 -23.29
C MET A 99 28.45 -13.15 -22.46
N VAL A 100 27.28 -13.16 -23.10
CA VAL A 100 25.99 -12.94 -22.40
C VAL A 100 25.56 -14.23 -21.71
N GLY A 101 25.70 -14.23 -20.38
CA GLY A 101 25.33 -15.31 -19.47
C GLY A 101 26.14 -15.15 -18.18
N TYR A 102 25.47 -14.79 -17.07
CA TYR A 102 26.06 -14.17 -15.88
C TYR A 102 27.25 -14.91 -15.23
N GLN A 103 27.44 -16.21 -15.49
CA GLN A 103 28.50 -17.03 -14.90
C GLN A 103 29.72 -17.27 -15.82
N CYS A 104 29.55 -17.31 -17.15
CA CYS A 104 30.67 -17.65 -18.05
C CYS A 104 31.71 -16.52 -18.16
N GLY A 105 31.28 -15.26 -18.13
CA GLY A 105 32.18 -14.10 -18.18
C GLY A 105 33.11 -13.99 -16.97
N LEU A 106 32.61 -14.30 -15.76
CA LEU A 106 33.42 -14.30 -14.55
C LEU A 106 34.45 -15.44 -14.55
N VAL A 107 34.02 -16.65 -14.92
CA VAL A 107 34.91 -17.83 -15.02
C VAL A 107 35.98 -17.63 -16.10
N PHE A 108 35.61 -17.09 -17.26
CA PHE A 108 36.52 -16.75 -18.35
C PHE A 108 37.60 -15.78 -17.89
N ARG A 109 37.20 -14.65 -17.28
CA ARG A 109 38.13 -13.64 -16.77
C ARG A 109 39.05 -14.23 -15.71
N ALA A 110 38.51 -14.99 -14.76
CA ALA A 110 39.29 -15.61 -13.70
C ALA A 110 40.38 -16.55 -14.27
N CYS A 111 40.05 -17.40 -15.26
CA CYS A 111 41.03 -18.30 -15.88
C CYS A 111 41.99 -17.61 -16.86
N CYS A 112 41.57 -16.51 -17.51
CA CYS A 112 42.41 -15.70 -18.40
C CYS A 112 43.47 -14.89 -17.64
N VAL A 113 43.13 -14.33 -16.47
CA VAL A 113 44.10 -13.57 -15.64
C VAL A 113 45.07 -14.51 -14.91
N LYS A 114 44.66 -15.74 -14.58
CA LYS A 114 45.46 -16.66 -13.75
C LYS A 114 46.71 -17.23 -14.43
N GLY A 115 46.77 -17.33 -15.75
CA GLY A 115 48.02 -17.70 -16.42
C GLY A 115 48.95 -16.51 -16.66
N GLN A 116 48.53 -15.28 -16.33
CA GLN A 116 49.32 -14.06 -16.50
C GLN A 116 50.49 -14.00 -15.47
N GLU A 117 50.49 -14.88 -14.47
CA GLU A 117 51.57 -15.05 -13.48
C GLU A 117 52.69 -16.00 -13.94
N THR A 118 52.59 -16.63 -15.13
CA THR A 118 53.61 -17.58 -15.62
C THR A 118 54.02 -17.30 -17.07
N ALA A 119 54.67 -16.17 -17.34
CA ALA A 119 55.45 -15.99 -18.57
C ALA A 119 56.41 -14.79 -18.47
N ASP A 120 57.59 -15.00 -17.87
CA ASP A 120 58.79 -14.24 -18.21
C ASP A 120 59.73 -15.15 -19.04
N PHE A 121 60.39 -14.55 -20.04
CA PHE A 121 61.44 -15.06 -20.96
C PHE A 121 61.07 -15.48 -22.41
N VAL A 122 61.11 -14.47 -23.30
CA VAL A 122 61.84 -14.27 -24.59
C VAL A 122 62.15 -15.47 -25.55
N PRO A 123 62.06 -15.28 -26.89
CA PRO A 123 61.89 -16.33 -27.90
C PRO A 123 63.16 -16.71 -28.71
N GLY A 124 63.12 -17.86 -29.39
CA GLY A 124 64.15 -18.23 -30.38
C GLY A 124 63.89 -19.53 -31.17
N ASP A 125 63.83 -19.34 -32.50
CA ASP A 125 64.32 -20.18 -33.59
C ASP A 125 63.52 -21.34 -34.23
N VAL A 126 63.54 -21.25 -35.57
CA VAL A 126 62.96 -22.07 -36.63
C VAL A 126 63.83 -23.30 -36.92
N VAL A 127 63.27 -24.52 -37.01
CA VAL A 127 63.77 -25.59 -37.90
C VAL A 127 62.61 -26.50 -38.38
N ASP A 128 62.72 -26.85 -39.66
CA ASP A 128 61.87 -27.64 -40.55
C ASP A 128 62.14 -29.18 -40.47
N LEU A 129 61.30 -29.96 -41.17
CA LEU A 129 61.50 -31.33 -41.70
C LEU A 129 60.92 -32.57 -40.95
N ARG A 130 59.81 -33.06 -41.54
CA ARG A 130 59.57 -34.39 -42.14
C ARG A 130 59.74 -35.70 -41.33
N GLU A 131 58.63 -36.46 -41.36
CA GLU A 131 58.47 -37.93 -41.54
C GLU A 131 59.45 -38.91 -40.86
N THR A 132 58.91 -39.85 -40.07
CA THR A 132 58.87 -41.28 -40.46
C THR A 132 58.10 -42.14 -39.45
N ALA A 133 57.41 -43.13 -40.00
CA ALA A 133 56.57 -44.13 -39.36
C ALA A 133 57.34 -45.26 -38.65
N LYS A 134 56.67 -45.95 -37.71
CA LYS A 134 56.72 -47.42 -37.46
C LYS A 134 55.68 -47.78 -36.38
N VAL A 135 54.52 -48.32 -36.75
CA VAL A 135 54.16 -49.76 -36.87
C VAL A 135 54.11 -50.52 -35.54
N SER A 136 52.89 -50.88 -35.12
CA SER A 136 52.52 -52.24 -34.72
C SER A 136 50.98 -52.37 -34.63
N GLU A 137 50.41 -53.04 -35.63
CA GLU A 137 49.07 -53.67 -35.64
C GLU A 137 49.09 -54.99 -34.84
N PRO A 138 47.96 -55.74 -34.69
CA PRO A 138 46.53 -55.38 -34.70
C PRO A 138 45.76 -56.03 -33.53
N GLU A 139 44.70 -55.41 -33.00
CA GLU A 139 43.62 -56.19 -32.35
C GLU A 139 42.24 -55.58 -32.66
N GLU A 140 41.44 -56.42 -33.32
CA GLU A 140 39.97 -56.49 -33.41
C GLU A 140 39.19 -55.40 -34.17
N GLU A 141 38.52 -55.87 -35.23
CA GLU A 141 37.49 -55.16 -35.99
C GLU A 141 36.38 -54.65 -35.07
N GLN A 142 36.34 -53.33 -34.88
CA GLN A 142 35.19 -52.62 -34.33
C GLN A 142 34.90 -51.46 -35.29
N GLU A 143 33.72 -51.49 -35.92
CA GLU A 143 33.29 -50.47 -36.88
C GLU A 143 33.45 -49.06 -36.29
N ASP A 144 34.27 -48.25 -36.97
CA ASP A 144 34.62 -46.88 -36.62
C ASP A 144 33.39 -45.96 -36.78
N PRO A 145 32.84 -45.35 -35.71
CA PRO A 145 31.66 -44.48 -35.80
C PRO A 145 31.89 -43.18 -36.58
N TYR A 146 33.11 -42.90 -37.02
CA TYR A 146 33.50 -41.67 -37.71
C TYR A 146 33.79 -41.84 -39.22
N LEU A 147 33.41 -42.96 -39.83
CA LEU A 147 33.58 -43.16 -41.28
C LEU A 147 32.59 -42.35 -42.14
N ASN A 148 31.64 -41.64 -41.54
CA ASN A 148 30.55 -40.96 -42.26
C ASN A 148 30.41 -39.45 -41.94
N ASP A 149 31.50 -38.76 -41.57
CA ASP A 149 31.48 -37.30 -41.40
C ASP A 149 31.35 -36.60 -42.77
N ARG A 150 30.16 -36.05 -43.05
CA ARG A 150 29.82 -35.35 -44.30
C ARG A 150 30.53 -33.99 -44.43
N CYS A 151 31.21 -33.52 -43.39
CA CYS A 151 32.02 -32.31 -43.41
C CYS A 151 33.52 -32.56 -43.70
N ARG A 152 33.93 -33.82 -43.91
CA ARG A 152 35.32 -34.15 -44.23
C ARG A 152 35.76 -33.50 -45.55
N GLY A 153 36.80 -32.67 -45.49
CA GLY A 153 37.28 -31.89 -46.66
C GLY A 153 36.57 -30.56 -46.89
N GLY A 154 35.83 -30.04 -45.90
CA GLY A 154 35.12 -28.75 -45.95
C GLY A 154 33.62 -28.88 -46.17
N GLY A 155 33.13 -30.07 -46.51
CA GLY A 155 31.69 -30.33 -46.73
C GLY A 155 31.08 -29.47 -47.84
N PRO A 156 29.74 -29.32 -47.89
CA PRO A 156 29.07 -28.45 -48.86
C PRO A 156 29.24 -26.95 -48.54
N CYS A 157 29.60 -26.61 -47.30
CA CYS A 157 29.64 -25.24 -46.77
C CYS A 157 30.80 -24.42 -47.33
N LYS A 158 30.57 -23.13 -47.58
CA LYS A 158 31.65 -22.22 -48.03
C LYS A 158 32.67 -21.86 -46.95
N GLN A 159 32.27 -21.87 -45.67
CA GLN A 159 33.14 -21.50 -44.56
C GLN A 159 33.19 -22.62 -43.51
N GLN A 160 32.35 -22.60 -42.48
CA GLN A 160 32.36 -23.61 -41.42
C GLN A 160 31.27 -24.66 -41.65
N CYS A 161 31.63 -25.93 -41.50
CA CYS A 161 30.75 -27.09 -41.66
C CYS A 161 30.72 -27.90 -40.36
N ARG A 162 29.53 -28.23 -39.86
CA ARG A 162 29.34 -29.12 -38.72
C ARG A 162 28.33 -30.21 -39.06
N ASP A 163 28.74 -31.47 -38.98
CA ASP A 163 27.84 -32.62 -39.11
C ASP A 163 27.23 -32.96 -37.74
N THR A 164 25.90 -32.96 -37.64
CA THR A 164 25.17 -33.31 -36.40
C THR A 164 24.74 -34.77 -36.37
N GLY A 165 25.06 -35.56 -37.41
CA GLY A 165 24.61 -36.94 -37.58
C GLY A 165 23.28 -37.07 -38.33
N GLU A 166 22.37 -36.10 -38.19
CA GLU A 166 21.10 -36.05 -38.94
C GLU A 166 21.23 -35.15 -40.19
N GLU A 167 21.85 -33.98 -40.04
CA GLU A 167 22.03 -33.00 -41.12
C GLU A 167 23.40 -32.29 -41.08
N VAL A 168 23.75 -31.62 -42.17
CA VAL A 168 24.97 -30.80 -42.26
C VAL A 168 24.59 -29.34 -42.04
N VAL A 169 25.12 -28.75 -40.97
CA VAL A 169 24.85 -27.35 -40.61
C VAL A 169 26.05 -26.50 -41.02
N CYS A 170 25.81 -25.53 -41.90
CA CYS A 170 26.81 -24.54 -42.27
C CYS A 170 26.74 -23.32 -41.36
N SER A 171 27.90 -22.76 -41.04
CA SER A 171 28.02 -21.48 -40.32
C SER A 171 29.12 -20.63 -40.94
N CYS A 172 29.06 -19.34 -40.69
CA CYS A 172 29.99 -18.37 -41.26
C CYS A 172 31.00 -17.88 -40.20
N PHE A 173 32.17 -17.47 -40.65
CA PHE A 173 33.13 -16.74 -39.83
C PHE A 173 32.54 -15.41 -39.37
N VAL A 174 33.07 -14.89 -38.27
CA VAL A 174 32.70 -13.56 -37.76
C VAL A 174 32.92 -12.52 -38.87
N GLY A 175 31.94 -11.62 -39.05
CA GLY A 175 31.91 -10.65 -40.15
C GLY A 175 31.17 -11.13 -41.42
N TYR A 176 30.61 -12.34 -41.43
CA TYR A 176 29.85 -12.88 -42.56
C TYR A 176 28.47 -13.40 -42.14
N GLN A 177 27.50 -13.31 -43.05
CA GLN A 177 26.13 -13.77 -42.86
C GLN A 177 25.81 -14.95 -43.78
N LEU A 178 25.14 -15.97 -43.23
CA LEU A 178 24.68 -17.13 -43.99
C LEU A 178 23.49 -16.75 -44.86
N MET A 179 23.60 -17.03 -46.16
CA MET A 179 22.57 -16.76 -47.14
C MET A 179 21.40 -17.75 -47.03
N ALA A 180 20.29 -17.42 -47.69
CA ALA A 180 19.07 -18.24 -47.71
C ALA A 180 19.27 -19.63 -48.35
N ASP A 181 20.37 -19.85 -49.07
CA ASP A 181 20.75 -21.17 -49.58
C ASP A 181 21.29 -22.10 -48.49
N GLY A 182 21.52 -21.59 -47.27
CA GLY A 182 21.99 -22.33 -46.12
C GLY A 182 23.45 -22.79 -46.21
N VAL A 183 24.21 -22.32 -47.21
CA VAL A 183 25.53 -22.85 -47.57
C VAL A 183 26.55 -21.74 -47.84
N SER A 184 26.12 -20.62 -48.42
CA SER A 184 26.98 -19.51 -48.81
C SER A 184 27.03 -18.43 -47.73
N CYS A 185 28.19 -17.79 -47.60
CA CYS A 185 28.43 -16.73 -46.63
C CYS A 185 28.80 -15.45 -47.39
N GLU A 186 28.06 -14.36 -47.12
CA GLU A 186 28.35 -13.03 -47.66
C GLU A 186 28.91 -12.13 -46.56
N ASP A 187 29.79 -11.23 -46.98
CA ASP A 187 30.39 -10.22 -46.11
C ASP A 187 29.31 -9.29 -45.54
N VAL A 188 29.33 -9.08 -44.22
CA VAL A 188 28.40 -8.16 -43.55
C VAL A 188 28.95 -6.75 -43.69
N ASN A 189 28.22 -5.89 -44.38
CA ASN A 189 28.61 -4.48 -44.47
C ASN A 189 28.31 -3.74 -43.15
N GLU A 190 29.31 -3.58 -42.28
CA GLU A 190 29.14 -2.95 -40.97
C GLU A 190 28.78 -1.46 -41.09
N CYS A 191 29.18 -0.81 -42.18
CA CYS A 191 28.87 0.60 -42.45
C CYS A 191 27.39 0.85 -42.77
N ILE A 192 26.66 -0.17 -43.25
CA ILE A 192 25.21 -0.07 -43.51
C ILE A 192 24.41 -0.58 -42.32
N THR A 193 24.89 -1.64 -41.67
CA THR A 193 24.19 -2.28 -40.54
C THR A 193 24.37 -1.51 -39.22
N GLY A 194 25.32 -0.56 -39.16
CA GLY A 194 25.59 0.25 -37.97
C GLY A 194 26.39 -0.47 -36.89
N GLY A 195 27.05 -1.59 -37.24
CA GLY A 195 27.88 -2.40 -36.34
C GLY A 195 29.34 -1.93 -36.21
N HIS A 196 29.67 -0.72 -36.68
CA HIS A 196 31.04 -0.21 -36.72
C HIS A 196 31.36 0.70 -35.53
N HIS A 197 32.59 0.61 -34.99
CA HIS A 197 33.09 1.44 -33.88
C HIS A 197 34.07 2.53 -34.36
N CYS A 198 33.71 3.27 -35.41
CA CYS A 198 34.55 4.36 -35.92
C CYS A 198 34.52 5.59 -35.00
N GLN A 199 35.66 6.28 -34.87
CA GLN A 199 35.74 7.48 -34.05
C GLN A 199 35.00 8.65 -34.71
N LEU A 200 34.59 9.63 -33.91
CA LEU A 200 33.93 10.86 -34.38
C LEU A 200 34.75 11.54 -35.49
N GLY A 201 34.15 11.71 -36.67
CA GLY A 201 34.79 12.30 -37.86
C GLY A 201 35.50 11.31 -38.81
N GLU A 202 35.42 10.00 -38.56
CA GLU A 202 35.95 8.97 -39.46
C GLU A 202 34.86 8.36 -40.35
N SER A 203 35.15 8.22 -41.65
CA SER A 203 34.30 7.49 -42.60
C SER A 203 34.50 5.98 -42.46
N CYS A 204 33.41 5.22 -42.39
CA CYS A 204 33.44 3.77 -42.39
C CYS A 204 33.64 3.24 -43.82
N ILE A 205 34.60 2.32 -43.99
CA ILE A 205 34.85 1.60 -45.24
C ILE A 205 34.71 0.11 -44.97
N ASN A 206 33.76 -0.52 -45.66
CA ASN A 206 33.55 -1.95 -45.60
C ASN A 206 34.73 -2.71 -46.20
N THR A 207 35.17 -3.78 -45.54
CA THR A 207 36.25 -4.65 -46.01
C THR A 207 35.80 -6.11 -45.93
N VAL A 208 36.44 -7.00 -46.68
CA VAL A 208 36.01 -8.40 -46.71
C VAL A 208 36.26 -9.07 -45.34
N GLY A 209 35.18 -9.33 -44.60
CA GLY A 209 35.10 -9.91 -43.27
C GLY A 209 35.21 -8.92 -42.10
N SER A 210 35.24 -7.61 -42.35
CA SER A 210 35.38 -6.58 -41.32
C SER A 210 35.12 -5.17 -41.86
N PHE A 211 35.33 -4.13 -41.06
CA PHE A 211 35.36 -2.75 -41.51
C PHE A 211 36.65 -2.06 -41.09
N ARG A 212 36.98 -0.95 -41.76
CA ARG A 212 38.00 -0.03 -41.28
C ARG A 212 37.48 1.40 -41.29
N CYS A 213 38.00 2.20 -40.37
CA CYS A 213 37.66 3.60 -40.25
C CYS A 213 38.77 4.43 -40.90
N GLN A 214 38.40 5.30 -41.83
CA GLN A 214 39.31 6.19 -42.53
C GLN A 214 38.95 7.64 -42.21
N ARG A 215 39.95 8.40 -41.77
CA ARG A 215 39.83 9.82 -41.50
C ARG A 215 39.92 10.61 -42.80
N ASP A 216 38.88 11.36 -43.14
CA ASP A 216 38.99 12.42 -44.15
C ASP A 216 39.58 13.67 -43.51
N SER A 217 40.29 14.49 -44.29
CA SER A 217 41.04 15.68 -43.84
C SER A 217 40.18 16.80 -43.23
N SER A 218 38.90 16.55 -42.98
CA SER A 218 37.88 17.45 -42.42
C SER A 218 36.85 16.62 -41.65
N CYS A 219 36.39 17.10 -40.49
CA CYS A 219 35.53 16.37 -39.54
C CYS A 219 34.11 15.99 -40.01
N GLY A 220 33.80 16.03 -41.31
CA GLY A 220 32.45 15.86 -41.81
C GLY A 220 31.52 17.03 -41.45
N THR A 221 30.25 16.93 -41.80
CA THR A 221 29.22 17.93 -41.46
C THR A 221 28.74 17.75 -40.03
N GLY A 222 28.56 18.85 -39.28
CA GLY A 222 28.08 18.83 -37.88
C GLY A 222 29.20 18.73 -36.83
N TYR A 223 30.46 18.72 -37.25
CA TYR A 223 31.62 18.65 -36.36
C TYR A 223 32.67 19.69 -36.74
N GLU A 224 33.31 20.27 -35.73
CA GLU A 224 34.42 21.21 -35.87
C GLU A 224 35.76 20.55 -35.51
N LEU A 225 36.83 20.97 -36.20
CA LEU A 225 38.17 20.51 -35.92
C LEU A 225 38.76 21.37 -34.80
N THR A 226 39.05 20.75 -33.66
CA THR A 226 39.72 21.41 -32.53
C THR A 226 41.23 21.54 -32.78
N ASP A 227 41.89 22.44 -32.04
CA ASP A 227 43.33 22.69 -32.14
C ASP A 227 44.20 21.42 -31.95
N ASP A 228 43.66 20.39 -31.30
CA ASP A 228 44.29 19.07 -31.08
C ASP A 228 44.07 18.07 -32.25
N ASN A 229 43.61 18.54 -33.42
CA ASN A 229 43.20 17.69 -34.56
C ASN A 229 42.12 16.65 -34.19
N LYS A 230 41.29 16.94 -33.18
CA LYS A 230 40.15 16.09 -32.79
C LYS A 230 38.85 16.72 -33.27
N CYS A 231 37.93 15.89 -33.74
CA CYS A 231 36.60 16.34 -34.13
C CYS A 231 35.71 16.46 -32.90
N LYS A 232 35.17 17.67 -32.70
CA LYS A 232 34.19 17.95 -31.65
C LYS A 232 32.86 18.25 -32.30
N ASP A 233 31.80 17.75 -31.67
CA ASP A 233 30.43 18.07 -32.03
C ASP A 233 30.15 19.58 -31.93
N ILE A 234 29.49 20.14 -32.95
CA ILE A 234 29.05 21.53 -32.93
C ILE A 234 27.73 21.58 -32.17
N ASP A 235 27.70 22.18 -30.98
CA ASP A 235 26.45 22.37 -30.26
C ASP A 235 25.63 23.49 -30.91
N GLU A 236 24.67 23.14 -31.77
CA GLU A 236 23.86 24.14 -32.48
C GLU A 236 22.89 24.87 -31.54
N CYS A 237 22.58 24.30 -30.38
CA CYS A 237 21.71 24.88 -29.36
C CYS A 237 22.41 25.97 -28.55
N GLU A 238 23.67 25.74 -28.15
CA GLU A 238 24.50 26.73 -27.47
C GLU A 238 25.02 27.81 -28.43
N SER A 239 25.35 27.41 -29.66
CA SER A 239 25.85 28.31 -30.70
C SER A 239 24.76 29.16 -31.35
N GLY A 240 23.49 28.87 -31.09
CA GLY A 240 22.34 29.61 -31.63
C GLY A 240 22.11 29.43 -33.13
N ILE A 241 22.68 28.40 -33.74
CA ILE A 241 22.60 28.11 -35.18
C ILE A 241 21.59 26.99 -35.50
N HIS A 242 20.49 26.96 -34.75
CA HIS A 242 19.39 26.00 -34.93
C HIS A 242 18.15 26.67 -35.53
N ASN A 243 17.30 25.90 -36.22
CA ASN A 243 16.06 26.39 -36.83
C ASN A 243 14.78 25.99 -36.05
N CYS A 244 14.90 25.68 -34.75
CA CYS A 244 13.76 25.36 -33.89
C CYS A 244 12.75 26.53 -33.76
N LEU A 245 11.46 26.20 -33.88
CA LEU A 245 10.36 27.14 -33.67
C LEU A 245 10.30 27.61 -32.19
N PRO A 246 9.70 28.78 -31.89
CA PRO A 246 9.60 29.32 -30.52
C PRO A 246 8.94 28.37 -29.50
N ASP A 247 8.02 27.52 -29.95
CA ASP A 247 7.32 26.52 -29.12
C ASP A 247 8.10 25.19 -28.98
N PHE A 248 9.33 25.14 -29.48
CA PHE A 248 10.18 23.95 -29.45
C PHE A 248 11.49 24.27 -28.71
N ILE A 249 12.00 23.29 -27.98
CA ILE A 249 13.28 23.28 -27.28
C ILE A 249 14.30 22.65 -28.21
N CYS A 250 15.43 23.34 -28.45
CA CYS A 250 16.57 22.76 -29.14
C CYS A 250 17.26 21.74 -28.22
N GLN A 251 17.51 20.54 -28.73
CA GLN A 251 18.31 19.52 -28.08
C GLN A 251 19.46 19.10 -29.00
N ASN A 252 20.69 19.33 -28.55
CA ASN A 252 21.90 18.94 -29.28
C ASN A 252 22.01 17.40 -29.36
N THR A 253 22.50 16.90 -30.48
CA THR A 253 22.75 15.48 -30.76
C THR A 253 24.09 15.33 -31.49
N LEU A 254 24.75 14.19 -31.42
CA LEU A 254 26.05 14.05 -32.09
C LEU A 254 25.91 14.22 -33.61
N GLY A 255 26.50 15.29 -34.14
CA GLY A 255 26.53 15.69 -35.55
C GLY A 255 25.29 16.44 -36.04
N SER A 256 24.34 16.79 -35.16
CA SER A 256 23.10 17.51 -35.51
C SER A 256 22.35 18.03 -34.29
N PHE A 257 21.18 18.65 -34.48
CA PHE A 257 20.25 18.97 -33.40
C PHE A 257 18.84 18.47 -33.72
N ARG A 258 18.03 18.29 -32.67
CA ARG A 258 16.59 18.04 -32.82
C ARG A 258 15.77 19.05 -32.03
N CYS A 259 14.67 19.48 -32.61
CA CYS A 259 13.71 20.36 -31.96
C CYS A 259 12.62 19.49 -31.31
N ARG A 260 12.44 19.59 -30.00
CA ARG A 260 11.37 18.90 -29.27
C ARG A 260 10.28 19.88 -28.83
N PRO A 261 9.00 19.51 -28.83
CA PRO A 261 7.96 20.40 -28.35
C PRO A 261 8.22 20.83 -26.90
N LYS A 262 8.03 22.12 -26.58
CA LYS A 262 7.90 22.56 -25.19
C LYS A 262 6.64 21.91 -24.64
N LEU A 263 6.80 20.92 -23.76
CA LEU A 263 5.67 20.25 -23.14
C LEU A 263 5.00 21.24 -22.18
N GLN A 264 3.94 21.91 -22.63
CA GLN A 264 3.09 22.68 -21.75
C GLN A 264 2.16 21.71 -21.03
N CYS A 265 2.36 21.54 -19.73
CA CYS A 265 1.47 20.72 -18.92
C CYS A 265 0.06 21.31 -18.90
N LYS A 266 -0.95 20.43 -18.85
CA LYS A 266 -2.35 20.83 -18.69
C LYS A 266 -2.51 21.56 -17.35
N SER A 267 -3.53 22.42 -17.23
CA SER A 267 -3.89 23.04 -15.94
C SER A 267 -4.07 21.95 -14.87
N GLY A 268 -3.53 22.16 -13.67
CA GLY A 268 -3.48 21.17 -12.60
C GLY A 268 -2.22 20.30 -12.56
N PHE A 269 -1.27 20.51 -13.48
CA PHE A 269 -0.02 19.74 -13.55
C PHE A 269 1.20 20.66 -13.61
N ILE A 270 2.31 20.23 -13.01
CA ILE A 270 3.63 20.87 -13.10
C ILE A 270 4.62 19.94 -13.79
N GLN A 271 5.65 20.51 -14.42
CA GLN A 271 6.68 19.73 -15.08
C GLN A 271 7.80 19.38 -14.09
N ASP A 272 8.18 18.11 -14.01
CA ASP A 272 9.33 17.66 -13.24
C ASP A 272 10.66 17.95 -13.97
N ALA A 273 11.78 17.68 -13.31
CA ALA A 273 13.13 17.90 -13.87
C ALA A 273 13.43 17.05 -15.12
N LEU A 274 12.67 15.99 -15.38
CA LEU A 274 12.80 15.08 -16.52
C LEU A 274 11.86 15.47 -17.68
N GLY A 275 11.05 16.51 -17.49
CA GLY A 275 10.11 16.99 -18.49
C GLY A 275 8.74 16.31 -18.47
N SER A 276 8.43 15.48 -17.47
CA SER A 276 7.14 14.82 -17.31
C SER A 276 6.15 15.70 -16.54
N CYS A 277 4.87 15.67 -16.92
CA CYS A 277 3.83 16.38 -16.20
C CYS A 277 3.33 15.55 -15.02
N ILE A 278 3.55 16.06 -13.81
CA ILE A 278 3.05 15.49 -12.57
C ILE A 278 1.90 16.34 -12.04
N ASP A 279 0.93 15.67 -11.44
CA ASP A 279 -0.23 16.29 -10.82
C ASP A 279 0.17 17.21 -9.66
N ILE A 280 -0.48 18.37 -9.55
CA ILE A 280 -0.28 19.30 -8.43
C ILE A 280 -1.14 18.81 -7.27
N ASN A 281 -0.52 18.43 -6.15
CA ASN A 281 -1.29 18.08 -4.96
C ASN A 281 -1.76 19.34 -4.21
N GLU A 282 -2.97 19.82 -4.48
CA GLU A 282 -3.49 21.02 -3.83
C GLU A 282 -3.75 20.83 -2.33
N CYS A 283 -3.89 19.59 -1.86
CA CYS A 283 -4.07 19.27 -0.44
C CYS A 283 -2.81 19.51 0.41
N LEU A 284 -1.64 19.71 -0.21
CA LEU A 284 -0.39 20.07 0.45
C LEU A 284 -0.13 21.58 0.46
N SER A 285 -1.05 22.38 -0.10
CA SER A 285 -0.90 23.84 -0.15
C SER A 285 -1.03 24.49 1.23
N ILE A 286 -0.28 25.57 1.45
CA ILE A 286 -0.30 26.38 2.69
C ILE A 286 -1.64 27.12 2.85
N SER A 287 -2.30 27.46 1.74
CA SER A 287 -3.67 27.97 1.76
C SER A 287 -4.63 26.79 1.89
N ALA A 288 -5.41 26.71 2.97
CA ALA A 288 -6.42 25.67 3.15
C ALA A 288 -7.34 25.58 1.91
N PRO A 289 -7.25 24.51 1.10
CA PRO A 289 -7.91 24.44 -0.20
C PRO A 289 -9.41 24.12 -0.08
N CYS A 290 -9.83 23.51 1.02
CA CYS A 290 -11.21 23.15 1.30
C CYS A 290 -11.79 23.98 2.47
N PRO A 291 -13.12 24.25 2.47
CA PRO A 291 -13.81 24.86 3.60
C PRO A 291 -13.66 24.06 4.91
N VAL A 292 -13.79 24.74 6.04
CA VAL A 292 -13.74 24.13 7.38
C VAL A 292 -14.75 22.97 7.47
N GLY A 293 -14.30 21.79 7.91
CA GLY A 293 -15.13 20.59 8.05
C GLY A 293 -15.12 19.64 6.84
N GLN A 294 -14.29 19.90 5.83
CA GLN A 294 -14.14 19.01 4.66
C GLN A 294 -12.72 18.45 4.59
N THR A 295 -12.59 17.19 4.15
CA THR A 295 -11.30 16.56 3.84
C THR A 295 -10.98 16.80 2.37
N CYS A 296 -9.78 17.32 2.12
CA CYS A 296 -9.23 17.44 0.78
C CYS A 296 -8.76 16.08 0.27
N ILE A 297 -9.16 15.71 -0.94
CA ILE A 297 -8.75 14.50 -1.65
C ILE A 297 -8.14 14.94 -2.96
N ASN A 298 -6.85 14.66 -3.15
CA ASN A 298 -6.16 14.95 -4.38
C ASN A 298 -6.68 14.05 -5.52
N THR A 299 -6.92 14.64 -6.69
CA THR A 299 -7.40 13.92 -7.88
C THR A 299 -6.53 14.29 -9.07
N GLU A 300 -6.56 13.52 -10.15
CA GLU A 300 -5.71 13.83 -11.30
C GLU A 300 -6.14 15.14 -11.97
N GLY A 301 -5.29 16.17 -11.91
CA GLY A 301 -5.48 17.50 -12.46
C GLY A 301 -6.32 18.47 -11.62
N SER A 302 -6.72 18.09 -10.39
CA SER A 302 -7.55 18.90 -9.49
C SER A 302 -7.61 18.27 -8.09
N TYR A 303 -8.36 18.87 -7.16
CA TYR A 303 -8.77 18.23 -5.90
C TYR A 303 -10.29 18.16 -5.77
N THR A 304 -10.75 17.31 -4.86
CA THR A 304 -12.14 17.28 -4.41
C THR A 304 -12.20 17.48 -2.90
N CYS A 305 -13.24 18.17 -2.43
CA CYS A 305 -13.49 18.34 -1.00
C CYS A 305 -14.65 17.44 -0.59
N GLN A 306 -14.37 16.41 0.19
CA GLN A 306 -15.39 15.55 0.76
C GLN A 306 -15.82 16.12 2.10
N LYS A 307 -17.11 16.38 2.29
CA LYS A 307 -17.63 16.69 3.62
C LYS A 307 -17.28 15.54 4.56
N ASN A 308 -16.56 15.84 5.63
CA ASN A 308 -16.51 14.94 6.77
C ASN A 308 -17.89 15.01 7.40
N VAL A 309 -18.85 14.29 6.84
CA VAL A 309 -20.11 14.04 7.51
C VAL A 309 -19.81 12.87 8.45
N PRO A 310 -19.52 13.11 9.74
CA PRO A 310 -19.56 12.00 10.67
C PRO A 310 -20.95 11.37 10.54
N ASN A 311 -20.98 10.07 10.24
CA ASN A 311 -22.23 9.33 10.33
C ASN A 311 -22.65 9.38 11.81
N CYS A 312 -23.57 10.28 12.14
CA CYS A 312 -24.05 10.40 13.49
C CYS A 312 -24.82 9.12 13.81
N GLY A 313 -24.33 8.40 14.83
CA GLY A 313 -25.03 7.24 15.35
C GLY A 313 -26.46 7.58 15.78
N ARG A 314 -27.26 6.56 16.11
CA ARG A 314 -28.63 6.78 16.60
C ARG A 314 -28.64 7.75 17.79
N GLY A 315 -29.62 8.64 17.82
CA GLY A 315 -29.77 9.67 18.87
C GLY A 315 -28.95 10.94 18.64
N TYR A 316 -28.25 11.07 17.50
CA TYR A 316 -27.46 12.25 17.17
C TYR A 316 -27.77 12.76 15.76
N HIS A 317 -27.65 14.06 15.54
CA HIS A 317 -27.79 14.70 14.24
C HIS A 317 -26.61 15.66 13.97
N LEU A 318 -26.38 16.01 12.70
CA LEU A 318 -25.38 17.03 12.35
C LEU A 318 -25.85 18.40 12.85
N ASN A 319 -24.93 19.22 13.35
CA ASN A 319 -25.18 20.65 13.56
C ASN A 319 -25.43 21.37 12.22
N ASP A 320 -25.93 22.61 12.25
CA ASP A 320 -26.27 23.39 11.05
C ASP A 320 -25.10 23.58 10.07
N GLU A 321 -23.87 23.60 10.59
CA GLU A 321 -22.62 23.70 9.83
C GLU A 321 -22.16 22.36 9.24
N GLY A 322 -22.72 21.26 9.72
CA GLY A 322 -22.40 19.89 9.32
C GLY A 322 -21.00 19.40 9.72
N THR A 323 -20.46 19.94 10.81
CA THR A 323 -19.09 19.71 11.29
C THR A 323 -19.00 18.76 12.48
N ARG A 324 -20.08 18.61 13.26
CA ARG A 324 -20.10 17.74 14.45
C ARG A 324 -21.49 17.14 14.69
N CYS A 325 -21.49 15.98 15.32
CA CYS A 325 -22.72 15.37 15.84
C CYS A 325 -23.14 16.05 17.14
N VAL A 326 -24.37 16.50 17.18
CA VAL A 326 -25.07 17.02 18.35
C VAL A 326 -26.17 16.04 18.74
N ASP A 327 -26.38 15.95 20.04
CA ASP A 327 -27.41 15.10 20.63
C ASP A 327 -28.80 15.56 20.20
N VAL A 328 -29.69 14.62 19.85
CA VAL A 328 -31.08 14.93 19.54
C VAL A 328 -31.84 15.03 20.86
N ASP A 329 -32.36 16.21 21.20
CA ASP A 329 -33.20 16.35 22.38
C ASP A 329 -34.61 15.78 22.11
N GLU A 330 -34.83 14.51 22.46
CA GLU A 330 -36.13 13.87 22.23
C GLU A 330 -37.23 14.39 23.18
N CYS A 331 -36.87 15.17 24.21
CA CYS A 331 -37.82 15.81 25.12
C CYS A 331 -38.28 17.19 24.61
N ALA A 332 -37.66 17.73 23.56
CA ALA A 332 -38.06 18.99 22.97
C ALA A 332 -39.35 18.84 22.13
N PRO A 333 -40.23 19.85 22.09
CA PRO A 333 -41.43 19.82 21.25
C PRO A 333 -41.07 19.63 19.77
N PRO A 334 -41.83 18.83 19.00
CA PRO A 334 -43.17 18.31 19.28
C PRO A 334 -43.21 16.90 19.89
N SER A 335 -42.07 16.30 20.23
CA SER A 335 -42.03 14.93 20.75
C SER A 335 -42.35 14.89 22.25
N GLU A 336 -43.33 14.06 22.63
CA GLU A 336 -43.59 13.65 24.01
C GLU A 336 -43.40 12.14 24.11
N PRO A 337 -42.15 11.66 24.16
CA PRO A 337 -41.86 10.23 24.04
C PRO A 337 -42.21 9.44 25.31
N CYS A 338 -42.47 10.13 26.42
CA CYS A 338 -42.82 9.53 27.69
C CYS A 338 -44.34 9.50 27.91
N GLY A 339 -44.84 8.38 28.46
CA GLY A 339 -46.26 8.22 28.78
C GLY A 339 -46.72 9.06 29.99
N GLN A 340 -48.02 9.01 30.27
CA GLN A 340 -48.64 9.76 31.38
C GLN A 340 -47.96 9.47 32.72
N GLY A 341 -47.80 10.50 33.56
CA GLY A 341 -47.14 10.42 34.87
C GLY A 341 -45.61 10.35 34.83
N HIS A 342 -45.00 10.35 33.64
CA HIS A 342 -43.55 10.40 33.48
C HIS A 342 -43.08 11.82 33.12
N ARG A 343 -41.83 12.11 33.46
CA ARG A 343 -41.06 13.28 33.03
C ARG A 343 -39.96 12.79 32.11
N CYS A 344 -39.89 13.38 30.91
CA CYS A 344 -38.80 13.14 29.98
C CYS A 344 -37.52 13.83 30.47
N VAL A 345 -36.40 13.11 30.44
CA VAL A 345 -35.08 13.64 30.72
C VAL A 345 -34.15 13.25 29.58
N ASN A 346 -33.68 14.26 28.84
CA ASN A 346 -32.74 14.05 27.74
C ASN A 346 -31.38 13.54 28.27
N SER A 347 -30.72 12.69 27.51
CA SER A 347 -29.38 12.20 27.79
C SER A 347 -28.57 12.02 26.50
N PRO A 348 -27.23 11.98 26.55
CA PRO A 348 -26.44 11.84 25.34
C PRO A 348 -26.75 10.54 24.58
N GLY A 349 -27.35 10.66 23.40
CA GLY A 349 -27.70 9.60 22.45
C GLY A 349 -29.05 8.92 22.68
N SER A 350 -29.84 9.38 23.64
CA SER A 350 -31.16 8.82 23.98
C SER A 350 -31.83 9.68 25.05
N PHE A 351 -33.11 9.47 25.30
CA PHE A 351 -33.80 9.99 26.47
C PHE A 351 -34.09 8.90 27.51
N ARG A 352 -34.48 9.31 28.72
CA ARG A 352 -35.09 8.42 29.72
C ARG A 352 -36.35 9.05 30.31
N CYS A 353 -37.29 8.21 30.73
CA CYS A 353 -38.52 8.62 31.37
C CYS A 353 -38.45 8.31 32.86
N GLU A 354 -38.57 9.34 33.70
CA GLU A 354 -38.58 9.21 35.16
C GLU A 354 -39.98 9.48 35.71
N CYS A 355 -40.38 8.84 36.80
CA CYS A 355 -41.67 9.16 37.42
C CYS A 355 -41.69 10.59 37.94
N GLN A 356 -42.80 11.29 37.71
CA GLN A 356 -43.02 12.61 38.30
C GLN A 356 -43.08 12.50 39.84
N PRO A 357 -42.77 13.59 40.57
CA PRO A 357 -42.98 13.63 42.02
C PRO A 357 -44.43 13.24 42.37
N GLY A 358 -44.60 12.45 43.42
CA GLY A 358 -45.90 11.89 43.79
C GLY A 358 -46.23 10.55 43.14
N TYR A 359 -45.38 10.05 42.22
CA TYR A 359 -45.54 8.74 41.59
C TYR A 359 -44.38 7.81 41.94
N TYR A 360 -44.61 6.49 41.91
CA TYR A 360 -43.58 5.46 42.01
C TYR A 360 -43.58 4.56 40.77
N PHE A 361 -42.41 4.03 40.42
CA PHE A 361 -42.29 3.11 39.30
C PHE A 361 -42.74 1.70 39.72
N ASP A 362 -43.79 1.20 39.09
CA ASP A 362 -44.21 -0.19 39.26
C ASP A 362 -43.53 -1.09 38.22
N GLY A 363 -42.66 -1.99 38.68
CA GLY A 363 -41.89 -2.87 37.82
C GLY A 363 -42.72 -3.90 37.05
N ILE A 364 -43.95 -4.19 37.50
CA ILE A 364 -44.84 -5.16 36.85
C ILE A 364 -45.59 -4.48 35.69
N SER A 365 -46.31 -3.39 35.96
CA SER A 365 -47.02 -2.64 34.91
C SER A 365 -46.10 -1.82 34.01
N ARG A 366 -44.84 -1.60 34.42
CA ARG A 366 -43.86 -0.72 33.75
C ARG A 366 -44.39 0.71 33.58
N THR A 367 -45.18 1.17 34.55
CA THR A 367 -45.76 2.51 34.54
C THR A 367 -45.55 3.23 35.88
N CYS A 368 -45.67 4.55 35.85
CA CYS A 368 -45.66 5.37 37.05
C CYS A 368 -47.06 5.37 37.66
N VAL A 369 -47.17 4.82 38.86
CA VAL A 369 -48.41 4.73 39.62
C VAL A 369 -48.41 5.80 40.70
N ASP A 370 -49.54 6.47 40.84
CA ASP A 370 -49.74 7.50 41.85
C ASP A 370 -49.54 6.94 43.27
N ILE A 371 -48.80 7.66 44.10
CA ILE A 371 -48.58 7.28 45.50
C ILE A 371 -49.81 7.76 46.27
N ASN A 372 -50.64 6.83 46.75
CA ASN A 372 -51.72 7.21 47.64
C ASN A 372 -51.18 7.62 49.02
N GLU A 373 -50.94 8.91 49.25
CA GLU A 373 -50.33 9.37 50.49
C GLU A 373 -51.28 9.25 51.69
N CYS A 374 -52.59 9.33 51.45
CA CYS A 374 -53.61 9.10 52.49
C CYS A 374 -53.57 7.67 53.03
N GLN A 375 -53.33 6.68 52.15
CA GLN A 375 -53.18 5.28 52.55
C GLN A 375 -51.80 5.00 53.14
N ARG A 376 -50.75 5.64 52.61
CA ARG A 376 -49.37 5.46 53.08
C ARG A 376 -49.15 6.05 54.48
N TYR A 377 -49.84 7.15 54.80
CA TYR A 377 -49.70 7.87 56.06
C TYR A 377 -51.06 8.17 56.72
N PRO A 378 -51.80 7.12 57.14
CA PRO A 378 -53.16 7.26 57.62
C PRO A 378 -53.21 8.12 58.90
N GLY A 379 -54.06 9.14 58.90
CA GLY A 379 -54.29 10.04 60.05
C GLY A 379 -53.11 10.95 60.42
N ARG A 380 -52.03 10.98 59.63
CA ARG A 380 -50.84 11.80 59.90
C ARG A 380 -50.66 12.99 58.95
N LEU A 381 -51.27 12.94 57.76
CA LEU A 381 -51.10 13.96 56.73
C LEU A 381 -52.07 15.15 56.87
N CYS A 382 -53.31 14.86 57.20
CA CYS A 382 -54.39 15.84 57.31
C CYS A 382 -54.97 15.81 58.72
N GLY A 383 -55.42 16.97 59.22
CA GLY A 383 -56.06 17.08 60.53
C GLY A 383 -57.36 16.28 60.61
N HIS A 384 -58.19 16.33 59.56
CA HIS A 384 -59.48 15.62 59.49
C HIS A 384 -59.55 14.61 58.34
N LYS A 385 -59.91 15.05 57.12
CA LYS A 385 -60.11 14.18 55.96
C LYS A 385 -58.96 14.34 54.97
N CYS A 386 -58.53 13.22 54.40
CA CYS A 386 -57.50 13.14 53.37
C CYS A 386 -58.11 12.49 52.12
N GLU A 387 -57.96 13.15 50.97
CA GLU A 387 -58.40 12.68 49.67
C GLU A 387 -57.19 12.56 48.75
N ASN A 388 -56.98 11.38 48.17
CA ASN A 388 -55.87 11.16 47.26
C ASN A 388 -56.15 11.80 45.89
N THR A 389 -55.13 12.38 45.26
CA THR A 389 -55.24 13.01 43.94
C THR A 389 -54.06 12.61 43.05
N PRO A 390 -54.17 12.57 41.72
CA PRO A 390 -53.02 12.24 40.88
C PRO A 390 -51.83 13.18 41.12
N GLY A 391 -50.72 12.63 41.62
CA GLY A 391 -49.47 13.31 41.95
C GLY A 391 -49.43 13.99 43.32
N SER A 392 -50.50 13.93 44.11
CA SER A 392 -50.56 14.60 45.43
C SER A 392 -51.76 14.16 46.28
N TYR A 393 -52.08 14.92 47.32
CA TYR A 393 -53.30 14.72 48.10
C TYR A 393 -53.93 16.06 48.49
N HIS A 394 -55.21 16.01 48.83
CA HIS A 394 -55.99 17.15 49.31
C HIS A 394 -56.52 16.89 50.71
N CYS A 395 -56.31 17.84 51.62
CA CYS A 395 -56.88 17.79 52.96
C CYS A 395 -58.15 18.65 53.03
N SER A 396 -59.20 18.09 53.61
CA SER A 396 -60.46 18.80 53.86
C SER A 396 -60.89 18.69 55.33
N CYS A 397 -61.62 19.70 55.80
CA CYS A 397 -62.06 19.80 57.19
C CYS A 397 -63.53 19.41 57.34
N SER A 398 -63.85 18.72 58.44
CA SER A 398 -65.24 18.50 58.85
C SER A 398 -65.98 19.82 59.07
N THR A 399 -67.32 19.79 59.00
CA THR A 399 -68.17 20.94 59.28
C THR A 399 -67.85 21.56 60.65
N GLY A 400 -67.87 22.89 60.75
CA GLY A 400 -67.44 23.63 61.94
C GLY A 400 -65.95 23.97 61.99
N PHE A 401 -65.16 23.51 61.00
CA PHE A 401 -63.72 23.77 60.93
C PHE A 401 -63.33 24.34 59.56
N ARG A 402 -62.28 25.16 59.54
CA ARG A 402 -61.66 25.70 58.32
C ARG A 402 -60.24 25.16 58.15
N LEU A 403 -59.82 25.01 56.89
CA LEU A 403 -58.46 24.60 56.58
C LEU A 403 -57.48 25.74 56.92
N SER A 404 -56.43 25.42 57.67
CA SER A 404 -55.38 26.36 58.04
C SER A 404 -54.48 26.71 56.85
N VAL A 405 -53.60 27.70 57.06
CA VAL A 405 -52.64 28.21 56.06
C VAL A 405 -51.65 27.15 55.58
N ASP A 406 -51.36 26.14 56.40
CA ASP A 406 -50.52 25.00 56.07
C ASP A 406 -51.18 24.00 55.10
N ARG A 407 -52.47 24.20 54.79
CA ARG A 407 -53.32 23.33 53.96
C ARG A 407 -53.43 21.90 54.47
N ARG A 408 -53.17 21.65 55.75
CA ARG A 408 -53.20 20.32 56.37
C ARG A 408 -54.00 20.31 57.67
N SER A 409 -53.83 21.33 58.49
CA SER A 409 -54.46 21.43 59.81
C SER A 409 -55.86 22.03 59.71
N CYS A 410 -56.76 21.59 60.58
CA CYS A 410 -58.11 22.12 60.67
C CYS A 410 -58.25 22.96 61.94
N GLU A 411 -58.61 24.23 61.75
CA GLU A 411 -58.88 25.17 62.83
C GLU A 411 -60.37 25.27 63.06
N ASP A 412 -60.76 25.31 64.32
CA ASP A 412 -62.14 25.55 64.74
C ASP A 412 -62.62 26.92 64.24
N ILE A 413 -63.84 26.99 63.72
CA ILE A 413 -64.46 28.25 63.30
C ILE A 413 -65.14 28.83 64.52
N ASP A 414 -64.64 29.95 65.04
CA ASP A 414 -65.34 30.65 66.13
C ASP A 414 -66.61 31.33 65.59
N GLU A 415 -67.75 30.64 65.66
CA GLU A 415 -69.01 31.17 65.15
C GLU A 415 -69.53 32.35 65.97
N CYS A 416 -69.09 32.49 67.23
CA CYS A 416 -69.43 33.63 68.08
C CYS A 416 -68.69 34.91 67.66
N ALA A 417 -67.51 34.77 67.02
CA ALA A 417 -66.70 35.89 66.52
C ALA A 417 -67.01 36.28 65.06
N LEU A 418 -67.85 35.53 64.35
CA LEU A 418 -68.22 35.86 62.96
C LEU A 418 -69.09 37.14 62.89
N PRO A 419 -69.03 37.92 61.78
CA PRO A 419 -69.83 39.14 61.61
C PRO A 419 -71.35 38.92 61.63
N THR A 420 -71.80 37.73 61.23
CA THR A 420 -73.20 37.27 61.35
C THR A 420 -73.52 36.66 62.73
N GLY A 421 -72.50 36.47 63.58
CA GLY A 421 -72.46 35.64 64.78
C GLY A 421 -72.94 36.26 66.08
N GLY A 422 -73.03 37.60 66.15
CA GLY A 422 -73.51 38.32 67.34
C GLY A 422 -74.99 38.05 67.70
N HIS A 423 -75.75 37.40 66.81
CA HIS A 423 -77.18 37.10 66.98
C HIS A 423 -77.54 35.61 66.81
N ILE A 424 -76.56 34.69 66.86
CA ILE A 424 -76.86 33.25 66.75
C ILE A 424 -77.58 32.73 68.02
N CYS A 425 -77.18 33.24 69.18
CA CYS A 425 -77.78 32.94 70.48
C CYS A 425 -78.60 34.14 70.97
N SER A 426 -79.73 33.88 71.63
CA SER A 426 -80.56 34.94 72.21
C SER A 426 -79.91 35.67 73.41
N TYR A 427 -78.90 35.07 74.05
CA TYR A 427 -78.24 35.67 75.23
C TYR A 427 -76.72 35.56 75.17
N ARG A 428 -76.15 34.37 75.43
CA ARG A 428 -74.69 34.18 75.46
C ARG A 428 -74.27 33.02 74.57
N CYS A 429 -73.34 33.30 73.67
CA CYS A 429 -72.65 32.32 72.81
C CYS A 429 -71.34 31.87 73.47
N VAL A 430 -71.05 30.58 73.39
CA VAL A 430 -69.80 29.96 73.82
C VAL A 430 -69.28 29.11 72.66
N ASN A 431 -68.10 29.45 72.16
CA ASN A 431 -67.45 28.67 71.12
C ASN A 431 -66.99 27.31 71.67
N VAL A 432 -67.23 26.23 70.93
CA VAL A 432 -66.79 24.87 71.29
C VAL A 432 -66.19 24.17 70.07
N PRO A 433 -65.22 23.25 70.21
CA PRO A 433 -64.64 22.61 69.03
C PRO A 433 -65.69 21.96 68.11
N GLY A 434 -65.80 22.47 66.88
CA GLY A 434 -66.68 22.05 65.80
C GLY A 434 -68.10 22.62 65.83
N SER A 435 -68.44 23.52 66.77
CA SER A 435 -69.77 24.14 66.88
C SER A 435 -69.79 25.30 67.90
N PHE A 436 -70.98 25.79 68.25
CA PHE A 436 -71.18 26.73 69.34
C PHE A 436 -72.28 26.22 70.29
N GLN A 437 -72.29 26.72 71.52
CA GLN A 437 -73.35 26.48 72.50
C GLN A 437 -73.94 27.78 73.01
N CYS A 438 -75.27 27.84 73.07
CA CYS A 438 -76.00 28.96 73.64
C CYS A 438 -76.37 28.68 75.11
N SER A 439 -76.24 29.69 75.96
CA SER A 439 -76.66 29.63 77.37
C SER A 439 -77.66 30.73 77.69
N CYS A 440 -78.52 30.49 78.70
CA CYS A 440 -79.56 31.41 79.16
C CYS A 440 -79.27 31.89 80.59
N PRO A 441 -79.85 33.02 81.02
CA PRO A 441 -79.74 33.48 82.40
C PRO A 441 -80.27 32.43 83.40
N PRO A 442 -79.60 32.22 84.55
CA PRO A 442 -79.98 31.18 85.51
C PRO A 442 -81.31 31.44 86.23
N ASN A 443 -81.82 32.69 86.20
CA ASN A 443 -83.02 33.10 86.92
C ASN A 443 -84.24 33.08 85.99
N GLY A 444 -84.92 31.94 85.90
CA GLY A 444 -86.25 31.84 85.29
C GLY A 444 -86.29 31.63 83.78
N TYR A 445 -85.19 31.24 83.13
CA TYR A 445 -85.16 30.93 81.70
C TYR A 445 -84.48 29.59 81.42
N ARG A 446 -85.03 28.82 80.48
CA ARG A 446 -84.45 27.58 79.95
C ARG A 446 -84.18 27.69 78.45
N LEU A 447 -83.21 26.94 77.96
CA LEU A 447 -82.90 26.87 76.53
C LEU A 447 -84.04 26.18 75.79
N ALA A 448 -84.56 26.83 74.75
CA ALA A 448 -85.62 26.31 73.91
C ALA A 448 -85.14 25.06 73.11
N PRO A 449 -86.04 24.21 72.61
CA PRO A 449 -85.69 23.01 71.84
C PRO A 449 -84.85 23.27 70.59
N ASN A 450 -84.86 24.51 70.07
CA ASN A 450 -84.03 24.92 68.94
C ASN A 450 -82.55 25.16 69.32
N GLY A 451 -82.19 25.05 70.60
CA GLY A 451 -80.83 25.20 71.10
C GLY A 451 -80.26 26.62 71.02
N ARG A 452 -81.07 27.63 70.67
CA ARG A 452 -80.61 29.01 70.39
C ARG A 452 -81.32 30.08 71.20
N ASN A 453 -82.58 29.86 71.56
CA ASN A 453 -83.42 30.85 72.22
C ASN A 453 -83.67 30.56 73.69
N CYS A 454 -83.88 31.60 74.50
CA CYS A 454 -84.24 31.47 75.91
C CYS A 454 -85.75 31.65 76.09
N GLN A 455 -86.40 30.70 76.75
CA GLN A 455 -87.82 30.74 77.08
C GLN A 455 -88.00 30.77 78.59
N GLY A 456 -89.02 31.45 79.09
CA GLY A 456 -89.37 31.42 80.51
C GLY A 456 -89.52 29.97 81.00
N ALA A 457 -88.92 29.66 82.14
CA ALA A 457 -88.91 28.32 82.73
C ALA A 457 -90.30 27.92 83.23
#